data_AF-A0A2Z4WA32-F1
#
_entry.id   AF-A0A2Z4WA32-F1
#
_cell.length_a   1.000
_cell.length_b   1.000
_cell.length_c   1.000
_cell.angle_alpha   90.00
_cell.angle_beta   90.00
_cell.angle_gamma   90.00
#
_symmetry.space_group_name_H-M   'P 1'
#
loop_
_entity.id
_entity.type
_entity.pdbx_description
1 polymer ?
#
loop_
_entity_poly.entity_id
_entity_poly.type
_entity_poly.pdbx_seq_one_letter_code
_entity_poly.pdbx_strand_id
1 'polypeptide(L)'
;MWSKTRKNLENLMCDSLKHRVKFHCSNYRMHDGIGRTYIAVDGKEIYNMCTLKRNYYMKPVEGIYSQVEFLDIVYKYLNTSIDECIKIENSLMKILIILDRRIGKRRLLNMKESIENEEDTVKYFYDLRCTAEKIHRK
;
A
#
# COMPACT_ATOMS: atom_id res chain seq x y z
N MET A 1 -7.20 11.43 -13.72
CA MET A 1 -6.82 10.00 -13.53
C MET A 1 -6.83 9.60 -12.05
N TRP A 2 -6.09 10.30 -11.17
CA TRP A 2 -6.01 9.99 -9.73
C TRP A 2 -7.35 9.88 -8.99
N SER A 3 -8.31 10.79 -9.19
CA SER A 3 -9.58 10.77 -8.43
C SER A 3 -10.36 9.46 -8.59
N LYS A 4 -10.36 8.87 -9.79
CA LYS A 4 -10.99 7.56 -10.07
C LYS A 4 -10.21 6.43 -9.41
N THR A 5 -8.87 6.43 -9.55
CA THR A 5 -7.99 5.46 -8.91
C THR A 5 -8.14 5.45 -7.39
N ARG A 6 -8.13 6.63 -6.76
CA ARG A 6 -8.33 6.80 -5.31
C ARG A 6 -9.67 6.24 -4.88
N LYS A 7 -10.77 6.57 -5.59
CA LYS A 7 -12.10 6.03 -5.30
C LYS A 7 -12.12 4.50 -5.35
N ASN A 8 -11.44 3.89 -6.33
CA ASN A 8 -11.35 2.43 -6.43
C ASN A 8 -10.54 1.81 -5.29
N LEU A 9 -9.42 2.43 -4.89
CA LEU A 9 -8.65 2.02 -3.71
C LEU A 9 -9.52 2.09 -2.44
N GLU A 10 -10.18 3.23 -2.21
CA GLU A 10 -11.05 3.45 -1.04
C GLU A 10 -12.24 2.48 -0.98
N ASN A 11 -12.76 2.06 -2.13
CA ASN A 11 -13.83 1.05 -2.20
C ASN A 11 -13.35 -0.36 -1.84
N LEU A 12 -12.06 -0.65 -1.99
CA LEU A 12 -11.45 -1.93 -1.63
C LEU A 12 -10.88 -1.95 -0.22
N MET A 13 -10.82 -0.82 0.48
CA MET A 13 -10.36 -0.77 1.87
C MET A 13 -11.26 -1.58 2.80
N CYS A 14 -10.65 -2.29 3.77
CA CYS A 14 -11.40 -2.91 4.86
C CYS A 14 -12.12 -1.85 5.71
N ASP A 15 -13.32 -2.19 6.18
CA ASP A 15 -14.22 -1.24 6.85
C ASP A 15 -13.59 -0.64 8.12
N SER A 16 -12.80 -1.44 8.83
CA SER A 16 -12.10 -1.03 10.06
C SER A 16 -11.06 0.07 9.84
N LEU A 17 -10.56 0.25 8.60
CA LEU A 17 -9.51 1.23 8.26
C LEU A 17 -9.94 2.29 7.25
N LYS A 18 -11.14 2.21 6.67
CA LYS A 18 -11.63 3.09 5.60
C LYS A 18 -11.57 4.59 5.93
N HIS A 19 -11.74 4.94 7.20
CA HIS A 19 -11.68 6.33 7.68
C HIS A 19 -10.32 6.72 8.27
N ARG A 20 -9.45 5.74 8.55
CA ARG A 20 -8.15 5.95 9.19
C ARG A 20 -7.02 6.04 8.18
N VAL A 21 -7.06 5.21 7.12
CA VAL A 21 -6.01 5.15 6.10
C VAL A 21 -6.43 5.97 4.88
N LYS A 22 -5.55 6.87 4.43
CA LYS A 22 -5.75 7.72 3.26
C LYS A 22 -4.57 7.67 2.31
N PHE A 23 -4.87 7.64 1.01
CA PHE A 23 -3.87 7.76 -0.04
C PHE A 23 -3.89 9.18 -0.61
N HIS A 24 -2.70 9.75 -0.75
CA HIS A 24 -2.49 11.07 -1.33
C HIS A 24 -1.56 10.95 -2.51
N CYS A 25 -1.83 11.69 -3.58
CA CYS A 25 -1.00 11.76 -4.77
C CYS A 25 -1.07 13.19 -5.32
N SER A 26 0.09 13.80 -5.55
CA SER A 26 0.24 15.15 -6.09
C SER A 26 1.37 15.19 -7.11
N ASN A 27 1.13 15.82 -8.26
CA ASN A 27 2.17 16.10 -9.25
C ASN A 27 2.74 17.49 -8.96
N TYR A 28 4.04 17.60 -8.73
CA TYR A 28 4.69 18.91 -8.54
C TYR A 28 5.11 19.50 -9.89
N ARG A 29 5.56 18.67 -10.84
CA ARG A 29 5.94 19.12 -12.20
C ARG A 29 5.52 18.10 -13.25
N MET A 30 4.50 18.44 -14.03
CA MET A 30 3.96 17.57 -15.08
C MET A 30 4.98 17.29 -16.19
N HIS A 31 5.94 18.19 -16.42
CA HIS A 31 6.97 18.05 -17.46
C HIS A 31 8.20 17.22 -17.02
N ASP A 32 8.51 17.17 -15.72
CA ASP A 32 9.71 16.48 -15.21
C ASP A 32 9.39 15.08 -14.62
N GLY A 33 8.12 14.66 -14.62
CA GLY A 33 7.69 13.40 -14.00
C GLY A 33 7.82 13.36 -12.47
N ILE A 34 8.02 14.52 -11.84
CA ILE A 34 8.22 14.64 -10.40
C ILE A 34 6.88 14.81 -9.70
N GLY A 35 6.56 13.84 -8.85
CA GLY A 35 5.45 13.95 -7.91
C GLY A 35 5.69 13.17 -6.64
N ARG A 36 4.64 13.11 -5.84
CA ARG A 36 4.67 12.51 -4.52
C ARG A 36 3.38 11.78 -4.26
N THR A 37 3.52 10.53 -3.84
CA THR A 37 2.45 9.79 -3.19
C THR A 37 2.82 9.58 -1.73
N TYR A 38 1.83 9.55 -0.84
CA TYR A 38 2.03 8.98 0.49
C TYR A 38 0.76 8.29 1.01
N ILE A 39 0.96 7.39 1.96
CA ILE A 39 -0.10 6.76 2.75
C ILE A 39 -0.07 7.39 4.15
N ALA A 40 -1.21 7.94 4.56
CA ALA A 40 -1.40 8.51 5.88
C ALA A 40 -2.33 7.63 6.73
N VAL A 41 -2.05 7.54 8.02
CA VAL A 41 -2.86 6.85 9.03
C VAL A 41 -3.19 7.85 10.12
N ASP A 42 -4.48 8.07 10.38
CA ASP A 42 -4.98 9.05 11.36
C ASP A 42 -4.36 10.45 11.17
N GLY A 43 -4.19 10.87 9.91
CA GLY A 43 -3.60 12.16 9.54
C GLY A 43 -2.07 12.22 9.56
N LYS A 44 -1.38 11.18 10.05
CA LYS A 44 0.09 11.12 10.05
C LYS A 44 0.61 10.39 8.81
N GLU A 45 1.58 10.96 8.12
CA GLU A 45 2.27 10.26 7.03
C GLU A 45 3.09 9.09 7.55
N ILE A 46 2.80 7.88 7.05
CA ILE A 46 3.50 6.65 7.42
C ILE A 46 4.42 6.18 6.30
N TYR A 47 3.98 6.28 5.04
CA TYR A 47 4.79 5.84 3.91
C TYR A 47 4.83 6.87 2.79
N ASN A 48 6.02 7.32 2.42
CA ASN A 48 6.23 8.44 1.49
C ASN A 48 7.00 7.97 0.26
N MET A 49 6.39 8.16 -0.91
CA MET A 49 6.87 7.72 -2.21
C MET A 49 7.05 8.94 -3.12
N CYS A 50 7.96 9.83 -2.72
CA CYS A 50 8.34 11.01 -3.50
C CYS A 50 9.38 10.64 -4.57
N THR A 51 9.15 11.01 -5.82
CA THR A 51 10.07 10.73 -6.95
C THR A 51 11.49 11.24 -6.68
N LEU A 52 11.62 12.42 -6.06
CA LEU A 52 12.94 12.97 -5.69
C LEU A 52 13.65 12.16 -4.61
N LYS A 53 12.90 11.63 -3.63
CA LYS A 53 13.48 10.80 -2.56
C LYS A 53 13.91 9.42 -3.07
N ARG A 54 13.22 8.90 -4.09
CA ARG A 54 13.53 7.62 -4.72
C ARG A 54 14.90 7.61 -5.43
N ASN A 55 15.46 8.79 -5.73
CA ASN A 55 16.68 8.98 -6.52
C ASN A 55 16.65 8.14 -7.81
N TYR A 56 15.86 8.59 -8.78
CA TYR A 56 15.43 7.84 -9.98
C TYR A 56 16.57 7.14 -10.76
N TYR A 57 17.80 7.67 -10.72
CA TYR A 57 18.96 7.10 -11.40
C TYR A 57 19.65 5.97 -10.62
N MET A 58 19.22 5.68 -9.39
CA MET A 58 19.74 4.59 -8.58
C MET A 58 18.99 3.28 -8.81
N LYS A 59 19.70 2.17 -8.60
CA LYS A 59 19.14 0.82 -8.65
C LYS A 59 17.89 0.75 -7.77
N PRO A 60 16.79 0.12 -8.25
CA PRO A 60 15.63 -0.13 -7.43
C PRO A 60 15.96 -0.86 -6.13
N VAL A 61 15.41 -0.35 -5.04
CA VAL A 61 15.52 -0.93 -3.70
C VAL A 61 14.11 -1.23 -3.24
N GLU A 62 13.87 -2.47 -2.84
CA GLU A 62 12.57 -2.88 -2.34
C GLU A 62 12.20 -2.08 -1.08
N GLY A 63 10.91 -1.75 -0.92
CA GLY A 63 10.46 -0.87 0.16
C GLY A 63 10.73 0.63 -0.08
N ILE A 64 11.38 1.02 -1.18
CA ILE A 64 11.54 2.42 -1.57
C ILE A 64 10.93 2.61 -2.97
N TYR A 65 9.79 3.32 -3.05
CA TYR A 65 9.12 3.58 -4.33
C TYR A 65 8.97 5.07 -4.61
N SER A 66 8.93 5.41 -5.90
CA SER A 66 8.48 6.69 -6.42
C SER A 66 6.97 6.74 -6.56
N GLN A 67 6.46 7.93 -6.88
CA GLN A 67 5.07 8.12 -7.24
C GLN A 67 4.67 7.28 -8.47
N VAL A 68 5.55 7.16 -9.46
CA VAL A 68 5.29 6.43 -10.71
C VAL A 68 5.15 4.94 -10.41
N GLU A 69 6.12 4.36 -9.69
CA GLU A 69 6.07 2.96 -9.25
C GLU A 69 4.81 2.67 -8.43
N PHE A 70 4.39 3.58 -7.55
CA PHE A 70 3.12 3.44 -6.83
C PHE A 70 1.92 3.37 -7.78
N LEU A 71 1.83 4.26 -8.77
CA LEU A 71 0.71 4.29 -9.71
C LEU A 71 0.67 3.01 -10.56
N ASP A 72 1.82 2.49 -10.96
CA ASP A 72 1.94 1.23 -11.71
C ASP A 72 1.49 0.03 -10.87
N ILE A 73 1.94 -0.04 -9.61
CA ILE A 73 1.57 -1.10 -8.67
C ILE A 73 0.07 -1.05 -8.37
N VAL A 74 -0.50 0.15 -8.16
CA VAL A 74 -1.95 0.32 -7.97
C VAL A 74 -2.72 -0.07 -9.23
N TYR A 75 -2.25 0.29 -10.43
CA TYR A 75 -2.87 -0.13 -11.67
C TYR A 75 -2.89 -1.66 -11.79
N LYS A 76 -1.77 -2.31 -11.50
CA LYS A 76 -1.68 -3.78 -11.48
C LYS A 76 -2.66 -4.39 -10.46
N TYR A 77 -2.66 -3.88 -9.23
CA TYR A 77 -3.53 -4.33 -8.14
C TYR A 77 -5.03 -4.23 -8.48
N LEU A 78 -5.44 -3.13 -9.11
CA LEU A 78 -6.85 -2.89 -9.46
C LEU A 78 -7.33 -3.73 -10.65
N ASN A 79 -6.42 -4.20 -11.51
CA ASN A 79 -6.74 -4.95 -12.73
C ASN A 79 -6.35 -6.44 -12.65
N THR A 80 -5.95 -6.91 -11.46
CA THR A 80 -5.55 -8.30 -11.20
C THR A 80 -6.44 -8.89 -10.10
N SER A 81 -6.73 -10.19 -10.16
CA SER A 81 -7.49 -10.85 -9.10
C SER A 81 -6.70 -10.83 -7.79
N ILE A 82 -7.39 -10.83 -6.64
CA ILE A 82 -6.70 -10.78 -5.35
C ILE A 82 -5.78 -11.99 -5.12
N ASP A 83 -6.14 -13.16 -5.66
CA ASP A 83 -5.35 -14.39 -5.52
C ASP A 83 -4.08 -14.35 -6.38
N GLU A 84 -4.12 -13.70 -7.54
CA GLU A 84 -2.90 -13.44 -8.33
C GLU A 84 -2.05 -12.33 -7.71
N CYS A 85 -2.66 -11.29 -7.12
CA CYS A 85 -1.92 -10.24 -6.43
C CYS A 85 -1.04 -10.78 -5.29
N ILE A 86 -1.52 -11.77 -4.53
CA ILE A 86 -0.79 -12.39 -3.42
C ILE A 86 0.51 -13.08 -3.86
N LYS A 87 0.58 -13.54 -5.11
CA LYS A 87 1.76 -14.22 -5.65
C LYS A 87 2.85 -13.24 -6.09
N ILE A 88 2.55 -11.93 -6.13
CA ILE A 88 3.49 -10.91 -6.56
C ILE A 88 4.36 -10.52 -5.37
N GLU A 89 5.65 -10.81 -5.45
CA GLU A 89 6.66 -10.34 -4.49
C GLU A 89 6.90 -8.85 -4.68
N ASN A 90 6.17 -8.04 -3.91
CA ASN A 90 6.37 -6.61 -3.82
C ASN A 90 5.77 -6.06 -2.51
N SER A 91 6.54 -5.37 -1.69
CA SER A 91 6.14 -4.87 -0.37
C SER A 91 4.99 -3.86 -0.46
N LEU A 92 4.94 -3.00 -1.48
CA LEU A 92 3.79 -2.10 -1.67
C LEU A 92 2.53 -2.87 -2.09
N MET A 93 2.64 -3.86 -2.98
CA MET A 93 1.53 -4.77 -3.30
C MET A 93 1.03 -5.48 -2.05
N LYS A 94 1.94 -5.96 -1.19
CA LYS A 94 1.62 -6.61 0.07
C LYS A 94 0.87 -5.66 1.02
N ILE A 95 1.27 -4.38 1.11
CA ILE A 95 0.52 -3.36 1.85
C ILE A 95 -0.90 -3.19 1.30
N LEU A 96 -1.07 -3.10 -0.03
CA LEU A 96 -2.40 -2.98 -0.64
C LEU A 96 -3.29 -4.18 -0.33
N ILE A 97 -2.73 -5.40 -0.40
CA ILE A 97 -3.41 -6.65 -0.05
C ILE A 97 -3.80 -6.67 1.42
N ILE A 98 -2.88 -6.28 2.32
CA ILE A 98 -3.16 -6.18 3.75
C ILE A 98 -4.34 -5.24 4.00
N LEU A 99 -4.49 -4.15 3.26
CA LEU A 99 -5.59 -3.19 3.44
C LEU A 99 -6.90 -3.61 2.74
N ASP A 100 -6.87 -4.64 1.90
CA ASP A 100 -7.98 -5.05 1.05
C ASP A 100 -9.07 -5.81 1.85
N ARG A 101 -10.31 -5.35 1.75
CA ARG A 101 -11.50 -5.98 2.36
C ARG A 101 -11.76 -7.41 1.88
N ARG A 102 -11.29 -7.79 0.68
CA ARG A 102 -11.38 -9.15 0.12
C ARG A 102 -10.50 -10.15 0.89
N ILE A 103 -9.48 -9.65 1.60
CA ILE A 103 -8.67 -10.45 2.52
C ILE A 103 -9.39 -10.50 3.87
N GLY A 104 -10.10 -11.59 4.16
CA GLY A 104 -10.74 -11.76 5.48
C GLY A 104 -9.73 -12.07 6.60
N LYS A 105 -10.17 -11.97 7.85
CA LYS A 105 -9.37 -12.22 9.07
C LYS A 105 -8.52 -13.50 9.02
N ARG A 106 -9.11 -14.60 8.57
CA ARG A 106 -8.42 -15.90 8.43
C ARG A 106 -7.26 -15.83 7.43
N ARG A 107 -7.47 -15.20 6.27
CA ARG A 107 -6.42 -15.04 5.25
C ARG A 107 -5.31 -14.12 5.77
N LEU A 108 -5.68 -13.02 6.43
CA LEU A 108 -4.73 -12.09 7.04
C LEU A 108 -3.84 -12.81 8.08
N LEU A 109 -4.43 -13.63 8.96
CA LEU A 109 -3.67 -14.42 9.93
C LEU A 109 -2.68 -15.38 9.27
N ASN A 110 -3.09 -16.05 8.18
CA ASN A 110 -2.21 -16.96 7.44
C ASN A 110 -1.03 -16.25 6.74
N MET A 111 -1.04 -14.92 6.64
CA MET A 111 0.08 -14.14 6.11
C MET A 111 1.12 -13.79 7.17
N LYS A 112 0.94 -14.16 8.45
CA LYS A 112 1.84 -13.78 9.56
C LYS A 112 3.31 -14.09 9.27
N GLU A 113 3.63 -15.35 8.96
CA GLU A 113 5.01 -15.81 8.73
C GLU A 113 5.68 -15.09 7.55
N SER A 114 4.92 -14.83 6.48
CA SER A 114 5.44 -14.13 5.30
C SER A 114 5.56 -12.61 5.49
N ILE A 115 5.02 -12.06 6.57
CA ILE A 115 5.13 -10.64 6.94
C ILE A 115 6.22 -10.42 8.00
N GLU A 116 6.53 -11.42 8.84
CA GLU A 116 7.60 -11.33 9.83
C GLU A 116 8.97 -11.05 9.21
N ASN A 117 9.17 -11.48 7.96
CA ASN A 117 10.40 -11.26 7.19
C ASN A 117 10.36 -10.01 6.29
N GLU A 118 9.29 -9.21 6.33
CA GLU A 118 9.15 -8.00 5.51
C GLU A 118 9.68 -6.74 6.20
N GLU A 119 9.74 -5.66 5.42
CA GLU A 119 10.05 -4.31 5.88
C GLU A 119 9.08 -3.82 6.97
N ASP A 120 9.58 -2.95 7.85
CA ASP A 120 8.83 -2.40 8.99
C ASP A 120 7.52 -1.72 8.58
N THR A 121 7.49 -1.11 7.39
CA THR A 121 6.27 -0.48 6.87
C THR A 121 5.17 -1.51 6.57
N VAL A 122 5.53 -2.68 6.04
CA VAL A 122 4.57 -3.77 5.78
C VAL A 122 4.04 -4.33 7.10
N LYS A 123 4.94 -4.59 8.05
CA LYS A 123 4.60 -5.02 9.42
C LYS A 123 3.68 -4.02 10.11
N TYR A 124 3.95 -2.72 9.98
CA TYR A 124 3.09 -1.67 10.51
C TYR A 124 1.66 -1.75 9.99
N PHE A 125 1.45 -1.88 8.68
CA PHE A 125 0.09 -1.96 8.12
C PHE A 125 -0.61 -3.27 8.48
N TYR A 126 0.13 -4.38 8.57
CA TYR A 126 -0.39 -5.64 9.10
C TYR A 126 -0.89 -5.46 10.54
N ASP A 127 -0.08 -4.80 11.36
CA ASP A 127 -0.36 -4.58 12.76
C ASP A 127 -1.56 -3.67 12.98
N LEU A 128 -1.62 -2.60 12.20
CA LEU A 128 -2.72 -1.66 12.16
C LEU A 128 -4.04 -2.40 11.89
N ARG A 129 -4.07 -3.28 10.88
CA ARG A 129 -5.28 -4.01 10.53
C ARG A 129 -5.66 -5.04 11.59
N CYS A 130 -4.72 -5.84 12.07
CA CYS A 130 -4.96 -6.82 13.12
C CYS A 130 -5.54 -6.15 14.38
N THR A 131 -4.97 -5.00 14.77
CA THR A 131 -5.43 -4.23 15.92
C THR A 131 -6.85 -3.67 15.70
N ALA A 132 -7.10 -3.05 14.54
CA ALA A 132 -8.39 -2.47 14.22
C ALA A 132 -9.52 -3.52 14.17
N GLU A 133 -9.20 -4.76 13.81
CA GLU A 133 -10.14 -5.87 13.71
C GLU A 133 -10.20 -6.77 14.96
N LYS A 134 -9.46 -6.41 16.03
CA LYS A 134 -9.32 -7.18 17.29
C LYS A 134 -8.89 -8.63 17.05
N ILE A 135 -7.94 -8.82 16.16
CA ILE A 135 -7.40 -10.14 15.83
C ILE A 135 -6.31 -10.49 16.84
N HIS A 136 -6.58 -11.47 17.68
CA HIS A 136 -5.57 -12.03 18.58
C HIS A 136 -4.63 -12.91 17.77
N ARG A 137 -3.35 -12.51 17.70
CA ARG A 137 -2.29 -13.33 17.13
C ARG A 137 -2.00 -14.43 18.15
N LYS A 138 -2.38 -15.66 17.83
CA LYS A 138 -1.83 -16.81 18.53
C LYS A 138 -0.36 -17.00 18.13
#